data_AF-A0A552F4J4-F1
#
_entry.id   AF-A0A552F4J4-F1
#
_cell.length_a   1.000
_cell.length_b   1.000
_cell.length_c   1.000
_cell.angle_alpha   90.00
_cell.angle_beta   90.00
_cell.angle_gamma   90.00
#
_symmetry.space_group_name_H-M   'P 1'
#
loop_
_entity.id
_entity.type
_entity.pdbx_description
1 polymer ?
#
loop_
_entity_poly.entity_id
_entity_poly.type
_entity_poly.pdbx_seq_one_letter_code
_entity_poly.pdbx_strand_id
1 'polypeptide(L)'
;MESPIERFRLSQTAKDSLIKLKRYTKIDQWNILCRWAFCRSLAEPSLPSPVPIPADSNVELSWKIFGGEMADIFLIALKQRCHQDGLGTDKETLTQQFRLHLHRGIGYLAGDTKLKKIDNLIELERENLRES
;
A
#
# COMPACT_ATOMS: atom_id res chain seq x y z
N MET A 1 -1.90 -7.80 17.94
CA MET A 1 -2.88 -6.83 18.50
C MET A 1 -4.19 -6.95 17.72
N GLU A 2 -5.36 -6.65 18.29
CA GLU A 2 -6.57 -6.55 17.46
C GLU A 2 -6.48 -5.30 16.59
N SER A 3 -6.58 -5.47 15.28
CA SER A 3 -6.41 -4.37 14.33
C SER A 3 -7.73 -3.60 14.16
N PRO A 4 -7.73 -2.26 14.20
CA PRO A 4 -8.91 -1.47 13.87
C PRO A 4 -9.33 -1.64 12.40
N ILE A 5 -8.41 -2.07 11.54
CA ILE A 5 -8.69 -2.44 10.15
C ILE A 5 -8.90 -3.95 10.13
N GLU A 6 -10.12 -4.38 9.83
CA GLU A 6 -10.47 -5.81 9.75
C GLU A 6 -10.38 -6.33 8.31
N ARG A 7 -10.91 -5.55 7.37
CA ARG A 7 -10.99 -5.86 5.93
C ARG A 7 -10.91 -4.58 5.11
N PHE A 8 -10.44 -4.70 3.88
CA PHE A 8 -10.49 -3.63 2.91
C PHE A 8 -10.74 -4.17 1.50
N ARG A 9 -11.40 -3.35 0.69
CA ARG A 9 -11.72 -3.63 -0.70
C ARG A 9 -11.03 -2.63 -1.60
N LEU A 10 -10.43 -3.14 -2.67
CA LEU A 10 -9.77 -2.30 -3.67
C LEU A 10 -10.80 -1.63 -4.58
N SER A 11 -10.37 -0.54 -5.20
CA SER A 11 -11.07 0.03 -6.35
C SER A 11 -10.79 -0.81 -7.61
N GLN A 12 -11.68 -0.72 -8.60
CA GLN A 12 -11.51 -1.41 -9.87
C GLN A 12 -10.22 -0.95 -10.58
N THR A 13 -9.93 0.36 -10.56
CA THR A 13 -8.67 0.92 -11.09
C THR A 13 -7.42 0.34 -10.42
N ALA A 14 -7.44 0.21 -9.08
CA ALA A 14 -6.32 -0.35 -8.34
C ALA A 14 -6.13 -1.84 -8.66
N LYS A 15 -7.23 -2.59 -8.76
CA LYS A 15 -7.20 -3.99 -9.20
C LYS A 15 -6.56 -4.13 -10.59
N ASP A 16 -6.97 -3.32 -11.56
CA ASP A 16 -6.43 -3.41 -12.93
C ASP A 16 -4.93 -3.07 -12.99
N SER A 17 -4.50 -2.11 -12.18
CA SER A 17 -3.08 -1.75 -12.00
C SER A 17 -2.29 -2.92 -11.41
N LEU A 18 -2.81 -3.56 -10.36
CA LEU A 18 -2.20 -4.73 -9.76
C LEU A 18 -2.14 -5.93 -10.74
N ILE A 19 -3.14 -6.16 -11.59
CA ILE A 19 -3.09 -7.23 -12.62
C ILE A 19 -1.91 -7.01 -13.60
N LYS A 20 -1.63 -5.76 -13.97
CA LYS A 20 -0.45 -5.44 -14.79
C LYS A 20 0.84 -5.75 -14.01
N LEU A 21 0.92 -5.33 -12.75
CA LEU A 21 2.07 -5.59 -11.89
C LEU A 21 2.33 -7.10 -11.69
N LYS A 22 1.29 -7.93 -11.51
CA LYS A 22 1.44 -9.39 -11.46
C LYS A 22 2.14 -9.94 -12.71
N ARG A 23 1.73 -9.47 -13.90
CA ARG A 23 2.30 -9.91 -15.18
C ARG A 23 3.78 -9.57 -15.31
N TYR A 24 4.19 -8.40 -14.84
CA TYR A 24 5.58 -7.91 -14.91
C TYR A 24 6.47 -8.53 -13.84
N THR A 25 6.00 -8.57 -12.60
CA THR A 25 6.78 -9.02 -11.43
C THR A 25 6.74 -10.53 -11.22
N LYS A 26 5.78 -11.25 -11.83
CA LYS A 26 5.46 -12.66 -11.56
C LYS A 26 5.03 -12.95 -10.12
N ILE A 27 4.66 -11.91 -9.37
CA ILE A 27 4.09 -12.04 -8.03
C ILE A 27 2.57 -12.20 -8.16
N ASP A 28 2.07 -13.43 -8.01
CA ASP A 28 0.65 -13.72 -8.21
C ASP A 28 -0.24 -13.35 -7.02
N GLN A 29 0.33 -13.12 -5.84
CA GLN A 29 -0.43 -12.87 -4.63
C GLN A 29 -0.73 -11.38 -4.44
N TRP A 30 -2.02 -11.03 -4.28
CA TRP A 30 -2.47 -9.64 -4.12
C TRP A 30 -1.90 -8.99 -2.85
N ASN A 31 -1.88 -9.72 -1.74
CA ASN A 31 -1.39 -9.21 -0.47
C ASN A 31 0.09 -8.81 -0.56
N ILE A 32 0.94 -9.56 -1.27
CA ILE A 32 2.35 -9.21 -1.46
C ILE A 32 2.46 -7.87 -2.20
N LEU A 33 1.82 -7.71 -3.37
CA LEU A 33 1.88 -6.45 -4.11
C LEU A 33 1.29 -5.27 -3.34
N CYS A 34 0.20 -5.49 -2.59
CA CYS A 34 -0.36 -4.48 -1.71
C CYS A 34 0.62 -4.05 -0.61
N ARG A 35 1.42 -4.97 -0.05
CA ARG A 35 2.46 -4.62 0.95
C ARG A 35 3.54 -3.74 0.33
N TRP A 36 4.03 -4.09 -0.85
CA TRP A 36 5.00 -3.27 -1.58
C TRP A 36 4.45 -1.87 -1.84
N ALA A 37 3.23 -1.78 -2.36
CA ALA A 37 2.56 -0.49 -2.59
C ALA A 37 2.43 0.32 -1.31
N PHE A 38 1.94 -0.31 -0.23
CA PHE A 38 1.75 0.35 1.05
C PHE A 38 3.08 0.89 1.61
N CYS A 39 4.14 0.08 1.61
CA CYS A 39 5.46 0.49 2.08
C CYS A 39 6.06 1.60 1.21
N ARG A 40 5.97 1.47 -0.12
CA ARG A 40 6.43 2.50 -1.06
C ARG A 40 5.77 3.85 -0.78
N SER A 41 4.48 3.83 -0.43
CA SER A 41 3.71 5.02 -0.08
C SER A 41 4.07 5.56 1.31
N LEU A 42 4.37 4.71 2.29
CA LEU A 42 4.79 5.17 3.63
C LEU A 42 6.15 5.86 3.60
N ALA A 43 7.05 5.46 2.71
CA ALA A 43 8.37 6.05 2.53
C ALA A 43 8.34 7.48 1.93
N GLU A 44 7.24 7.86 1.27
CA GLU A 44 7.11 9.19 0.66
C GLU A 44 6.90 10.28 1.71
N PRO A 45 7.69 11.37 1.73
CA PRO A 45 7.57 12.39 2.78
C PRO A 45 6.22 13.12 2.75
N SER A 46 5.59 13.23 1.57
CA SER A 46 4.30 13.90 1.42
C SER A 46 3.14 13.07 1.97
N LEU A 47 2.15 13.71 2.58
CA LEU A 47 0.87 13.11 2.95
C LEU A 47 0.08 12.72 1.68
N PRO A 48 -0.59 11.55 1.62
CA PRO A 48 -1.50 11.23 0.53
C PRO A 48 -2.64 12.25 0.38
N SER A 49 -2.99 12.61 -0.85
CA SER A 49 -4.14 13.47 -1.10
C SER A 49 -5.45 12.84 -0.59
N PRO A 50 -6.34 13.59 0.10
CA PRO A 50 -7.56 13.08 0.71
C PRO A 50 -8.68 12.85 -0.34
N VAL A 51 -8.39 12.04 -1.36
CA VAL A 51 -9.34 11.73 -2.43
C VAL A 51 -10.24 10.55 -2.02
N PRO A 52 -11.55 10.61 -2.31
CA PRO A 52 -12.43 9.46 -2.13
C PRO A 52 -11.94 8.26 -2.96
N ILE A 53 -11.88 7.09 -2.33
CA ILE A 53 -11.50 5.84 -3.00
C ILE A 53 -12.75 4.95 -3.12
N PRO A 54 -13.23 4.64 -4.33
CA PRO A 54 -14.33 3.71 -4.50
C PRO A 54 -13.92 2.29 -4.08
N ALA A 55 -14.88 1.54 -3.55
CA ALA A 55 -14.73 0.14 -3.14
C ALA A 55 -15.52 -0.78 -4.08
N ASP A 56 -15.30 -0.60 -5.38
CA ASP A 56 -16.13 -1.13 -6.48
C ASP A 56 -15.55 -2.39 -7.16
N SER A 57 -14.40 -2.89 -6.71
CA SER A 57 -13.85 -4.16 -7.21
C SER A 57 -14.35 -5.37 -6.41
N ASN A 58 -14.18 -6.56 -6.98
CA ASN A 58 -14.41 -7.83 -6.28
C ASN A 58 -13.20 -8.32 -5.47
N VAL A 59 -12.12 -7.53 -5.35
CA VAL A 59 -10.93 -7.92 -4.58
C VAL A 59 -11.02 -7.32 -3.19
N GLU A 60 -11.25 -8.20 -2.22
CA GLU A 60 -11.29 -7.88 -0.79
C GLU A 60 -10.27 -8.74 -0.05
N LEU A 61 -9.55 -8.13 0.89
CA LEU A 61 -8.56 -8.79 1.72
C LEU A 61 -8.87 -8.48 3.19
N SER A 62 -8.75 -9.49 4.05
CA SER A 62 -8.70 -9.25 5.50
C SER A 62 -7.33 -8.69 5.88
N TRP A 63 -7.28 -7.90 6.95
CA TRP A 63 -6.02 -7.39 7.47
C TRP A 63 -5.06 -8.51 7.86
N LYS A 64 -5.59 -9.62 8.39
CA LYS A 64 -4.80 -10.81 8.70
C LYS A 64 -4.13 -11.42 7.46
N ILE A 65 -4.85 -11.54 6.33
CA ILE A 65 -4.27 -12.04 5.08
C ILE A 65 -3.30 -11.01 4.48
N PHE A 66 -3.66 -9.73 4.54
CA PHE A 66 -2.82 -8.65 4.08
C PHE A 66 -1.50 -8.62 4.84
N GLY A 67 -1.50 -8.56 6.17
CA GLY A 67 -0.29 -8.38 6.97
C GLY A 67 0.44 -9.68 7.33
N GLY A 68 -0.26 -10.81 7.45
CA GLY A 68 0.32 -12.05 7.94
C GLY A 68 1.00 -11.86 9.30
N GLU A 69 2.21 -12.38 9.45
CA GLU A 69 3.04 -12.20 10.66
C GLU A 69 3.49 -10.74 10.86
N MET A 70 3.53 -9.94 9.79
CA MET A 70 3.91 -8.52 9.83
C MET A 70 2.71 -7.59 10.06
N ALA A 71 1.52 -8.12 10.33
CA ALA A 71 0.30 -7.31 10.47
C ALA A 71 0.42 -6.21 11.53
N ASP A 72 1.02 -6.53 12.69
CA ASP A 72 1.22 -5.55 13.76
C ASP A 72 2.28 -4.50 13.34
N ILE A 73 3.32 -4.88 12.59
CA ILE A 73 4.35 -3.96 12.08
C ILE A 73 3.74 -2.95 11.11
N PHE A 74 2.93 -3.40 10.14
CA PHE A 74 2.27 -2.49 9.20
C PHE A 74 1.31 -1.52 9.90
N LEU A 75 0.62 -1.97 10.94
CA LEU A 75 -0.27 -1.12 11.72
C LEU A 75 0.50 -0.09 12.56
N ILE A 76 1.63 -0.49 13.16
CA ILE A 76 2.52 0.44 13.88
C ILE A 76 3.09 1.48 12.92
N ALA A 77 3.57 1.07 11.74
CA ALA A 77 4.08 1.97 10.73
C ALA A 77 3.01 2.99 10.27
N LEU A 78 1.77 2.55 10.09
CA LEU A 78 0.64 3.43 9.77
C LEU A 78 0.37 4.44 10.89
N LYS A 79 0.33 3.99 12.15
CA LYS A 79 0.11 4.86 13.31
C LYS A 79 1.23 5.89 13.45
N GLN A 80 2.48 5.45 13.30
CA GLN A 80 3.64 6.34 13.32
C GLN A 80 3.53 7.38 12.21
N ARG A 81 3.10 6.96 11.02
CA ARG A 81 2.92 7.89 9.91
C ARG A 81 1.81 8.92 10.18
N CYS A 82 0.67 8.49 10.69
CA CYS A 82 -0.41 9.39 11.10
C CYS A 82 0.09 10.41 12.14
N HIS A 83 0.88 9.96 13.12
CA HIS A 83 1.47 10.86 14.12
C HIS A 83 2.41 11.91 13.50
N GLN A 84 3.28 11.50 12.57
CA GLN A 84 4.17 12.42 11.84
C GLN A 84 3.41 13.46 11.02
N ASP A 85 2.27 13.07 10.45
CA ASP A 85 1.41 13.97 9.67
C ASP A 85 0.44 14.78 10.55
N GLY A 86 0.51 14.67 11.88
CA GLY A 86 -0.37 15.39 12.81
C GLY A 86 -1.82 14.90 12.83
N LEU A 87 -2.06 13.65 12.43
CA LEU A 87 -3.37 13.01 12.38
C LEU A 87 -3.65 12.15 13.63
N GLY A 88 -4.93 11.85 13.84
CA GLY A 88 -5.37 10.90 14.87
C GLY A 88 -5.03 9.44 14.53
N THR A 89 -5.24 8.56 15.51
CA THR A 89 -5.05 7.11 15.34
C THR A 89 -6.29 6.31 15.72
N ASP A 90 -7.47 6.93 15.64
CA ASP A 90 -8.75 6.25 15.79
C ASP A 90 -9.02 5.31 14.59
N LYS A 91 -10.03 4.44 14.73
CA LYS A 91 -10.35 3.41 13.74
C LYS A 91 -10.67 4.00 12.36
N GLU A 92 -11.38 5.12 12.31
CA GLU A 92 -11.83 5.74 11.06
C GLU A 92 -10.64 6.38 10.34
N THR A 93 -9.84 7.16 11.06
CA THR A 93 -8.61 7.77 10.54
C THR A 93 -7.65 6.70 10.01
N LEU A 94 -7.35 5.66 10.78
CA LEU A 94 -6.43 4.60 10.34
C LEU A 94 -6.97 3.85 9.11
N THR A 95 -8.27 3.56 9.07
CA THR A 95 -8.88 2.90 7.91
C THR A 95 -8.79 3.77 6.66
N GLN A 96 -9.06 5.07 6.79
CA GLN A 96 -8.95 6.02 5.68
C GLN A 96 -7.50 6.16 5.21
N GLN A 97 -6.57 6.41 6.14
CA GLN A 97 -5.15 6.61 5.82
C GLN A 97 -4.53 5.37 5.19
N PHE A 98 -4.86 4.17 5.69
CA PHE A 98 -4.43 2.94 5.05
C PHE A 98 -4.88 2.87 3.59
N ARG A 99 -6.15 3.17 3.31
CA ARG A 99 -6.68 3.13 1.93
C ARG A 99 -6.00 4.17 1.05
N LEU A 100 -5.81 5.40 1.53
CA LEU A 100 -5.11 6.45 0.80
C LEU A 100 -3.67 6.04 0.46
N HIS A 101 -2.93 5.56 1.45
CA HIS A 101 -1.56 5.11 1.24
C HIS A 101 -1.47 3.94 0.27
N LEU A 102 -2.32 2.91 0.45
CA LEU A 102 -2.33 1.73 -0.41
C LEU A 102 -2.58 2.11 -1.87
N HIS A 103 -3.59 2.94 -2.13
CA HIS A 103 -3.94 3.32 -3.49
C HIS A 103 -2.90 4.23 -4.15
N ARG A 104 -2.36 5.19 -3.41
CA ARG A 104 -1.22 6.00 -3.87
C ARG A 104 -0.03 5.13 -4.25
N GLY A 105 0.31 4.19 -3.38
CA GLY A 105 1.40 3.23 -3.60
C GLY A 105 1.20 2.37 -4.84
N ILE A 106 -0.02 1.87 -5.06
CA ILE A 106 -0.37 1.12 -6.28
C ILE A 106 -0.18 2.02 -7.52
N GLY A 107 -0.61 3.29 -7.42
CA GLY A 107 -0.41 4.29 -8.48
C GLY A 107 1.07 4.49 -8.82
N TYR A 108 1.94 4.63 -7.81
CA TYR A 108 3.38 4.76 -8.03
C TYR A 108 3.99 3.52 -8.69
N LEU A 109 3.70 2.32 -8.17
CA LEU A 109 4.23 1.09 -8.78
C LEU A 109 3.74 0.90 -10.21
N ALA A 110 2.48 1.23 -10.51
CA ALA A 110 1.91 1.09 -11.84
C ALA A 110 2.38 2.17 -12.82
N GLY A 111 2.72 3.36 -12.32
CA GLY A 111 3.23 4.48 -13.11
C GLY A 111 4.73 4.40 -13.40
N ASP A 112 5.48 3.60 -12.65
CA ASP A 112 6.91 3.42 -12.85
C ASP A 112 7.21 2.58 -14.10
N THR A 113 7.66 3.27 -15.15
CA THR A 113 8.01 2.65 -16.44
C THR A 113 9.24 1.74 -16.38
N LYS A 114 10.08 1.86 -15.34
CA LYS A 114 11.22 0.96 -15.10
C LYS A 114 10.75 -0.40 -14.56
N LEU A 115 9.56 -0.46 -13.98
CA LEU A 115 9.04 -1.61 -13.24
C LEU A 115 8.48 -2.69 -14.18
N LYS A 116 9.38 -3.32 -14.95
CA LYS A 116 9.05 -4.37 -15.94
C LYS A 116 9.38 -5.78 -15.48
N LYS A 117 10.14 -5.93 -14.39
CA LYS A 117 10.53 -7.20 -13.77
C LYS A 117 10.64 -7.04 -12.25
N ILE A 118 10.71 -8.15 -11.52
CA ILE A 118 10.84 -8.15 -10.06
C ILE A 118 12.15 -7.48 -9.60
N ASP A 119 13.25 -7.63 -10.35
CA ASP A 119 14.55 -7.05 -10.00
C ASP A 119 14.48 -5.52 -9.90
N ASN A 120 13.62 -4.89 -10.70
CA ASN A 120 13.41 -3.44 -10.67
C ASN A 120 12.75 -2.95 -9.37
N LEU A 121 11.99 -3.80 -8.66
CA LEU A 121 11.49 -3.45 -7.33
C LEU A 121 12.63 -3.27 -6.33
N ILE A 122 13.68 -4.07 -6.46
CA ILE A 122 14.86 -4.02 -5.57
C ILE A 122 15.75 -2.83 -5.96
N GLU A 123 15.89 -2.55 -7.26
CA GLU A 123 16.67 -1.40 -7.74
C GLU A 123 16.02 -0.06 -7.38
N LEU A 124 14.69 0.06 -7.46
CA LEU A 124 13.95 1.26 -7.07
C LEU A 124 14.26 1.67 -5.61
N GLU A 125 14.33 0.70 -4.72
CA GLU A 125 14.65 0.95 -3.31
C GLU A 125 16.12 1.35 -3.11
N ARG A 126 17.03 0.76 -3.89
CA ARG A 126 18.47 1.10 -3.84
C ARG A 126 18.76 2.51 -4.35
N GLU A 127 17.99 3.01 -5.31
CA GLU A 127 18.09 4.41 -5.77
C GLU A 127 17.63 5.36 -4.65
N ASN A 128 16.47 5.11 -4.03
CA ASN A 128 15.94 5.94 -2.93
C ASN A 128 16.91 6.03 -1.74
N LEU A 129 17.55 4.92 -1.35
CA LEU A 129 18.53 4.86 -0.26
C LEU A 129 19.85 5.59 -0.56
N ARG A 130 20.17 5.86 -1.83
CA ARG A 130 21.37 6.63 -2.21
C ARG A 130 21.14 8.13 -2.21
N GLU A 131 19.88 8.55 -2.27
CA GLU A 131 19.45 9.96 -2.30
C GLU A 131 18.96 10.47 -0.93
N SER A 132 18.87 9.58 0.06
CA SER A 132 18.49 9.86 1.46
C SER A 132 19.72 10.08 2.34
#